data_AF-V4A3Y1-F1
#
_entry.id   AF-V4A3Y1-F1
#
_cell.length_a   1.000
_cell.length_b   1.000
_cell.length_c   1.000
_cell.angle_alpha   90.00
_cell.angle_beta   90.00
_cell.angle_gamma   90.00
#
_symmetry.space_group_name_H-M   'P 1'
#
loop_
_entity.id
_entity.type
_entity.pdbx_description
1 polymer ?
#
loop_
_entity_poly.entity_id
_entity_poly.type
_entity_poly.pdbx_seq_one_letter_code
_entity_poly.pdbx_strand_id
1 'polypeptide(L)'
;YIIIINSTCIQSTVFYIIIINSTCIQSTVFYIIIINSTCIQSTLFYIIIINSTCIQSTVFYIIIINSTCIQSTVFYIIIINSTCIQSTLFYIIIINSTCIQSTVFYIIVINSTCI
;
A
#
# COMPACT_ATOMS: atom_id res chain seq x y z
N TYR A 1 -11.01 17.52 0.26
CA TYR A 1 -10.41 16.88 1.44
C TYR A 1 -11.54 16.23 2.23
N ILE A 2 -11.43 14.94 2.54
CA ILE A 2 -12.45 14.17 3.27
C ILE A 2 -11.77 13.46 4.44
N ILE A 3 -12.43 13.43 5.59
CA ILE A 3 -12.03 12.58 6.72
C ILE A 3 -13.14 11.55 6.93
N ILE A 4 -12.79 10.27 6.95
CA ILE A 4 -13.70 9.16 7.21
C ILE A 4 -13.20 8.41 8.44
N ILE A 5 -14.03 8.34 9.48
CA ILE A 5 -13.67 7.64 10.72
C ILE A 5 -13.91 6.14 10.53
N ASN A 6 -15.14 5.74 10.27
CA ASN A 6 -15.50 4.34 10.06
C ASN A 6 -16.36 4.23 8.81
N SER A 7 -16.07 3.23 7.98
CA SER A 7 -16.87 2.90 6.81
C SER A 7 -16.73 1.42 6.51
N THR A 8 -17.75 0.82 5.92
CA THR A 8 -17.62 -0.52 5.35
C THR A 8 -16.95 -0.41 3.97
N CYS A 9 -17.53 0.38 3.09
CA CYS A 9 -17.00 0.60 1.75
C CYS A 9 -16.83 2.09 1.47
N ILE A 10 -15.72 2.45 0.84
CA ILE A 10 -15.46 3.80 0.34
C ILE A 10 -15.25 3.69 -1.17
N GLN A 11 -16.09 4.39 -1.92
CA GLN A 11 -15.87 4.67 -3.33
C GLN A 11 -15.81 6.18 -3.53
N SER A 12 -14.64 6.70 -3.93
CA SER A 12 -14.47 8.15 -4.02
C SER A 12 -13.38 8.56 -5.00
N THR A 13 -13.59 9.74 -5.58
CA THR A 13 -12.66 10.42 -6.48
C THR A 13 -12.43 11.84 -5.97
N VAL A 14 -11.35 12.08 -5.24
CA VAL A 14 -11.04 13.39 -4.64
C VAL A 14 -9.54 13.61 -4.53
N PHE A 15 -9.11 14.83 -4.25
CA PHE A 15 -7.68 15.13 -4.10
C PHE A 15 -7.05 14.56 -2.81
N TYR A 16 -7.73 14.68 -1.67
CA TYR A 16 -7.18 14.29 -0.37
C TYR A 16 -8.21 13.55 0.47
N ILE A 17 -7.82 12.40 1.05
CA ILE A 17 -8.64 11.66 2.03
C ILE A 17 -7.77 11.19 3.21
N ILE A 18 -8.35 11.22 4.41
CA ILE A 18 -7.87 10.47 5.57
C ILE A 18 -8.92 9.45 5.97
N ILE A 19 -8.52 8.19 6.13
CA ILE A 19 -9.39 7.08 6.54
C ILE A 19 -8.82 6.45 7.80
N ILE A 20 -9.61 6.40 8.87
CA ILE A 20 -9.21 5.73 10.11
C ILE A 20 -9.46 4.23 9.96
N ASN A 21 -10.71 3.81 9.76
CA ASN A 21 -11.05 2.41 9.54
C ASN A 21 -11.97 2.23 8.33
N SER A 22 -11.63 1.23 7.53
CA SER A 22 -12.48 0.75 6.44
C SER A 22 -12.34 -0.75 6.25
N THR A 23 -13.37 -1.42 5.75
CA THR A 23 -13.16 -2.77 5.23
C THR A 23 -12.63 -2.70 3.79
N CYS A 24 -13.29 -1.94 2.93
CA CYS A 24 -12.91 -1.85 1.51
C CYS A 24 -12.75 -0.40 1.07
N ILE A 25 -11.66 -0.10 0.38
CA ILE A 25 -11.41 1.19 -0.25
C ILE A 25 -11.21 0.97 -1.74
N GLN A 26 -12.06 1.60 -2.54
CA GLN A 26 -11.90 1.71 -3.98
C GLN A 26 -11.85 3.18 -4.39
N SER A 27 -10.67 3.72 -4.67
CA SER A 27 -10.53 5.16 -4.87
C SER A 27 -9.52 5.55 -5.93
N THR A 28 -9.79 6.70 -6.57
CA THR A 28 -8.84 7.40 -7.42
C THR A 28 -8.57 8.78 -6.81
N VAL A 29 -7.42 8.90 -6.17
CA VAL A 29 -7.12 10.00 -5.24
C VAL A 29 -5.67 10.44 -5.41
N PHE A 30 -5.41 11.74 -5.25
CA PHE A 30 -4.04 12.24 -5.33
C PHE A 30 -3.23 11.85 -4.09
N TYR A 31 -3.78 12.06 -2.90
CA TYR A 31 -3.14 11.73 -1.63
C TYR A 31 -4.11 11.07 -0.65
N ILE A 32 -3.71 9.94 -0.06
CA ILE A 32 -4.51 9.26 0.95
C ILE A 32 -3.67 8.76 2.14
N ILE A 33 -4.22 8.89 3.34
CA ILE A 33 -3.71 8.24 4.56
C ILE A 33 -4.75 7.25 5.03
N ILE A 34 -4.31 6.01 5.29
CA ILE A 34 -5.16 4.93 5.79
C ILE A 34 -4.52 4.38 7.05
N ILE A 35 -5.25 4.40 8.16
CA ILE A 35 -4.78 3.80 9.40
C ILE A 35 -5.04 2.28 9.34
N ASN A 36 -6.29 1.86 9.19
CA ASN A 36 -6.63 0.44 9.07
C ASN A 36 -7.56 0.19 7.87
N SER A 37 -7.22 -0.84 7.11
CA SER A 37 -8.08 -1.37 6.05
C SER A 37 -7.96 -2.87 5.96
N THR A 38 -9.00 -3.57 5.50
CA THR A 38 -8.80 -4.95 5.06
C THR A 38 -8.33 -4.98 3.61
N CYS A 39 -9.03 -4.28 2.71
CA CYS A 39 -8.72 -4.32 1.29
C CYS A 39 -8.61 -2.90 0.72
N ILE A 40 -7.52 -2.64 0.00
CA ILE A 40 -7.32 -1.38 -0.74
C ILE A 40 -7.15 -1.71 -2.21
N GLN A 41 -8.02 -1.15 -3.05
CA GLN A 41 -7.92 -1.19 -4.50
C GLN A 41 -7.91 0.23 -5.06
N SER A 42 -6.75 0.74 -5.48
CA SER A 42 -6.67 2.18 -5.79
C SER A 42 -5.62 2.55 -6.83
N THR A 43 -5.89 3.63 -7.55
CA THR A 43 -4.95 4.27 -8.47
C THR A 43 -4.62 5.66 -7.94
N LEU A 44 -3.39 5.87 -7.48
CA LEU A 44 -3.05 7.01 -6.62
C LEU A 44 -1.71 7.65 -6.98
N PHE A 45 -1.50 8.91 -6.58
CA PHE A 45 -0.17 9.51 -6.65
C PHE A 45 0.64 9.18 -5.39
N TYR A 46 0.06 9.39 -4.20
CA TYR A 46 0.72 9.14 -2.93
C TYR A 46 -0.21 8.46 -1.92
N ILE A 47 0.32 7.47 -1.19
CA ILE A 47 -0.41 6.78 -0.13
C ILE A 47 0.47 6.39 1.05
N ILE A 48 -0.04 6.60 2.26
CA ILE A 48 0.50 6.03 3.50
C ILE A 48 -0.53 5.05 4.08
N ILE A 49 -0.07 3.84 4.40
CA ILE A 49 -0.88 2.79 5.02
C ILE A 49 -0.19 2.34 6.30
N ILE A 50 -0.89 2.42 7.42
CA ILE A 50 -0.38 1.87 8.68
C ILE A 50 -0.61 0.37 8.70
N ASN A 51 -1.87 -0.08 8.60
CA ASN A 51 -2.20 -1.51 8.57
C ASN A 51 -3.15 -1.83 7.42
N SER A 52 -2.84 -2.90 6.71
CA SER A 52 -3.71 -3.49 5.71
C SER A 52 -3.58 -5.00 5.70
N THR A 53 -4.64 -5.72 5.29
CA THR A 53 -4.45 -7.13 4.92
C THR A 53 -4.03 -7.23 3.46
N CYS A 54 -4.76 -6.61 2.54
CA CYS A 54 -4.50 -6.74 1.11
C CYS A 54 -4.43 -5.35 0.46
N ILE A 55 -3.34 -5.12 -0.28
CA ILE A 55 -3.16 -3.91 -1.09
C ILE A 55 -3.03 -4.33 -2.55
N GLN A 56 -3.93 -3.81 -3.38
CA GLN A 56 -3.86 -3.90 -4.82
C GLN A 56 -3.88 -2.49 -5.42
N SER A 57 -2.74 -1.98 -5.89
CA SER A 57 -2.69 -0.58 -6.30
C SER A 57 -1.69 -0.27 -7.41
N THR A 58 -2.00 0.78 -8.17
CA THR A 58 -1.07 1.41 -9.09
C THR A 58 -0.73 2.79 -8.53
N VAL A 59 0.51 2.99 -8.09
CA VAL A 59 0.88 4.18 -7.29
C VAL A 59 2.21 4.75 -7.72
N PHE A 60 2.39 6.08 -7.63
CA PHE A 60 3.72 6.66 -7.78
C PHE A 60 4.59 6.44 -6.52
N TYR A 61 4.09 6.81 -5.35
CA TYR A 61 4.79 6.63 -4.08
C TYR A 61 3.91 5.99 -2.99
N ILE A 62 4.43 5.01 -2.28
CA ILE A 62 3.73 4.37 -1.16
C ILE A 62 4.65 4.08 0.04
N ILE A 63 4.13 4.33 1.24
CA ILE A 63 4.71 3.84 2.50
C ILE A 63 3.71 2.89 3.14
N ILE A 64 4.19 1.70 3.52
CA ILE A 64 3.40 0.70 4.24
C ILE A 64 4.16 0.32 5.52
N ILE A 65 3.48 0.44 6.66
CA ILE A 65 4.03 -0.03 7.92
C ILE A 65 3.81 -1.54 8.02
N ASN A 66 2.56 -2.00 7.98
CA ASN A 66 2.23 -3.43 8.04
C ASN A 66 1.25 -3.81 6.93
N SER A 67 1.55 -4.91 6.27
CA SER A 67 0.63 -5.56 5.34
C SER A 67 0.76 -7.08 5.43
N THR A 68 -0.32 -7.80 5.12
CA THR A 68 -0.15 -9.24 4.83
C THR A 68 0.29 -9.42 3.38
N CYS A 69 -0.47 -8.89 2.42
CA CYS A 69 -0.22 -9.11 1.00
C CYS A 69 -0.19 -7.78 0.23
N ILE A 70 0.85 -7.60 -0.58
CA ILE A 70 0.99 -6.44 -1.48
C ILE A 70 1.08 -6.94 -2.92
N GLN A 71 0.15 -6.50 -3.76
CA GLN A 71 0.18 -6.72 -5.20
C GLN A 71 0.05 -5.39 -5.94
N SER A 72 1.17 -4.79 -6.34
CA SER A 72 1.15 -3.41 -6.83
C SER A 72 2.12 -3.15 -7.98
N THR A 73 1.80 -2.12 -8.76
CA THR A 73 2.72 -1.52 -9.72
C THR A 73 3.12 -0.15 -9.19
N VAL A 74 4.37 0.02 -8.77
CA VAL A 74 4.79 1.22 -8.02
C VAL A 74 6.13 1.77 -8.48
N PHE A 75 6.25 3.10 -8.54
CA PHE A 75 7.55 3.73 -8.82
C PHE A 75 8.47 3.69 -7.61
N TYR A 76 8.00 4.12 -6.44
CA TYR A 76 8.78 4.05 -5.19
C TYR A 76 7.95 3.50 -4.02
N ILE A 77 8.50 2.53 -3.31
CA ILE A 77 7.84 1.88 -2.18
C ILE A 77 8.78 1.66 -0.99
N ILE A 78 8.29 1.99 0.21
CA ILE A 78 8.91 1.62 1.48
C ILE A 78 7.94 0.70 2.23
N ILE A 79 8.42 -0.46 2.65
CA ILE A 79 7.67 -1.42 3.44
C ILE A 79 8.46 -1.71 4.71
N ILE A 80 7.83 -1.53 5.87
CA ILE A 80 8.42 -1.94 7.15
C ILE A 80 8.22 -3.44 7.34
N ASN A 81 6.98 -3.92 7.37
CA ASN A 81 6.67 -5.33 7.50
C ASN A 81 5.65 -5.79 6.46
N SER A 82 5.93 -6.92 5.83
CA SER A 82 4.99 -7.62 4.96
C SER A 82 5.10 -9.14 5.12
N THR A 83 4.05 -9.88 4.83
CA THR A 83 4.20 -11.33 4.64
C THR A 83 4.60 -11.64 3.20
N CYS A 84 3.81 -11.17 2.21
CA CYS A 84 4.03 -11.46 0.81
C CYS A 84 4.02 -10.17 -0.03
N ILE A 85 4.99 -10.03 -0.92
CA ILE A 85 5.08 -8.94 -1.89
C ILE A 85 5.16 -9.54 -3.29
N GLN A 86 4.20 -9.22 -4.15
CA GLN A 86 4.19 -9.61 -5.56
C GLN A 86 3.94 -8.39 -6.46
N SER A 87 4.99 -7.77 -6.98
CA SER A 87 4.88 -6.42 -7.56
C SER A 87 5.85 -6.13 -8.70
N THR A 88 5.52 -5.12 -9.50
CA THR A 88 6.43 -4.51 -10.48
C THR A 88 6.86 -3.15 -9.95
N LEU A 89 8.14 -2.98 -9.66
CA LEU A 89 8.64 -1.86 -8.86
C LEU A 89 9.85 -1.18 -9.51
N PHE A 90 9.95 0.13 -9.41
CA PHE A 90 11.19 0.81 -9.84
C PHE A 90 12.20 0.85 -8.67
N TYR A 91 11.82 1.42 -7.53
CA TYR A 91 12.61 1.43 -6.30
C TYR A 91 11.85 0.83 -5.13
N ILE A 92 12.49 -0.06 -4.38
CA ILE A 92 11.93 -0.62 -3.15
C ILE A 92 12.94 -0.69 -2.01
N ILE A 93 12.44 -0.34 -0.82
CA ILE A 93 13.08 -0.60 0.46
C ILE A 93 12.14 -1.46 1.29
N ILE A 94 12.61 -2.63 1.73
CA ILE A 94 11.89 -3.53 2.64
C ILE A 94 12.75 -3.74 3.89
N ILE A 95 12.17 -3.51 5.06
CA ILE A 95 12.82 -3.84 6.33
C ILE A 95 12.62 -5.35 6.60
N ASN A 96 11.39 -5.82 6.71
CA ASN A 96 11.08 -7.23 6.91
C ASN A 96 10.01 -7.73 5.93
N SER A 97 10.26 -8.88 5.33
CA SER A 97 9.27 -9.64 4.57
C SER A 97 9.43 -11.14 4.82
N THR A 98 8.37 -11.93 4.61
CA THR A 98 8.57 -13.39 4.52
C THR A 98 8.95 -13.76 3.09
N CYS A 99 8.15 -13.36 2.10
CA CYS A 99 8.44 -13.63 0.70
C CYS A 99 8.29 -12.41 -0.18
N ILE A 100 9.23 -12.27 -1.12
CA ILE A 100 9.23 -11.27 -2.17
C ILE A 100 9.24 -12.02 -3.51
N GLN A 101 8.36 -11.65 -4.42
CA GLN A 101 8.33 -12.13 -5.79
C GLN A 101 8.04 -10.92 -6.70
N SER A 102 9.07 -10.10 -6.94
CA SER A 102 8.91 -8.83 -7.64
C SER A 102 9.90 -8.65 -8.79
N THR A 103 9.46 -7.89 -9.79
CA THR A 103 10.36 -7.36 -10.83
C THR A 103 10.77 -5.96 -10.40
N VAL A 104 12.07 -5.73 -10.21
CA VAL A 104 12.57 -4.50 -9.57
C VAL A 104 13.77 -3.92 -10.30
N PHE A 105 13.85 -2.60 -10.43
CA PHE A 105 15.06 -1.92 -10.91
C PHE A 105 16.10 -1.72 -9.81
N TYR A 106 15.68 -1.32 -8.60
CA TYR A 106 16.53 -1.18 -7.43
C TYR A 106 15.85 -1.69 -6.16
N ILE A 107 16.54 -2.56 -5.42
CA ILE A 107 16.01 -3.20 -4.20
C ILE A 107 17.00 -3.10 -3.04
N ILE A 108 16.48 -2.70 -1.87
CA ILE A 108 17.15 -2.83 -0.57
C ILE A 108 16.25 -3.68 0.31
N VAL A 109 16.75 -4.81 0.79
CA VAL A 109 16.04 -5.70 1.73
C VAL A 109 16.95 -5.92 2.92
N ILE A 110 16.43 -5.67 4.13
CA ILE A 110 17.17 -5.94 5.37
C ILE A 110 16.98 -7.40 5.76
N ASN A 111 15.72 -7.87 5.89
CA ASN A 111 15.41 -9.25 6.22
C ASN A 111 14.30 -9.83 5.32
N SER A 112 14.54 -11.02 4.79
CA SER A 112 13.56 -11.82 4.06
C SER A 112 13.84 -13.31 4.20
N THR A 113 12.80 -14.15 4.18
CA THR A 113 13.00 -15.61 4.09
C THR A 113 13.13 -16.09 2.63
N CYS A 114 12.42 -15.46 1.69
CA CYS A 114 12.54 -15.68 0.25
C CYS A 114 12.47 -14.36 -0.55
N ILE A 115 13.23 -14.30 -1.64
CA ILE A 115 13.23 -13.24 -2.68
C ILE A 115 13.31 -13.91 -4.05
#